data_AF-M8D6Q7-F1
#
_entry.id   AF-M8D6Q7-F1
#
_cell.length_a   1.000
_cell.length_b   1.000
_cell.length_c   1.000
_cell.angle_alpha   90.00
_cell.angle_beta   90.00
_cell.angle_gamma   90.00
#
_symmetry.space_group_name_H-M   'P 1'
#
loop_
_entity.id
_entity.type
_entity.pdbx_description
1 polymer ?
#
loop_
_entity_poly.entity_id
_entity_poly.type
_entity_poly.pdbx_seq_one_letter_code
_entity_poly.pdbx_strand_id
1 'polypeptide(L)'
;MWSEVKHMLSRTLSSLAFQTWIEGTTATVEDDKVIVHCTNPLQKNWLKALYASYIEQAVEKVCGKRMIIQFEAPHELSDEQFMLIWNYMIALEKQTWNLEARVTKVERRMEEIEKEVAQLRERTEFLERLLAADEQPITKTYIH
;
A
#
# COMPACT_ATOMS: atom_id res chain seq x y z
N MET A 1 -19.11 0.92 19.99
CA MET A 1 -17.88 0.18 20.34
C MET A 1 -17.12 -0.33 19.10
N TRP A 2 -17.34 -1.55 18.57
CA TRP A 2 -16.40 -2.11 17.57
C TRP A 2 -16.28 -1.28 16.28
N SER A 3 -17.38 -0.66 15.82
CA SER A 3 -17.33 0.27 14.67
C SER A 3 -16.41 1.48 14.92
N GLU A 4 -16.32 1.99 16.15
CA GLU A 4 -15.43 3.10 16.52
C GLU A 4 -13.99 2.61 16.60
N VAL A 5 -13.76 1.41 17.13
CA VAL A 5 -12.43 0.76 17.10
C VAL A 5 -11.96 0.60 15.65
N LYS A 6 -12.82 0.09 14.76
CA LYS A 6 -12.52 -0.02 13.33
C LYS A 6 -12.24 1.33 12.70
N HIS A 7 -12.99 2.37 13.04
CA HIS A 7 -12.74 3.73 12.55
C HIS A 7 -11.38 4.29 13.00
N MET A 8 -10.93 4.01 14.22
CA MET A 8 -9.59 4.41 14.65
C MET A 8 -8.52 3.61 13.92
N LEU A 9 -8.68 2.29 13.82
CA LEU A 9 -7.72 1.42 13.13
C LEU A 9 -7.59 1.77 11.64
N SER A 10 -8.66 2.17 10.96
CA SER A 10 -8.61 2.60 9.56
C SER A 10 -7.80 3.88 9.35
N ARG A 11 -7.58 4.67 10.41
CA ARG A 11 -6.73 5.88 10.37
C ARG A 11 -5.28 5.61 10.75
N THR A 12 -5.00 4.46 11.36
CA THR A 12 -3.65 4.07 11.82
C THR A 12 -2.99 3.08 10.88
N LEU A 13 -3.75 2.16 10.30
CA LEU A 13 -3.28 1.13 9.38
C LEU A 13 -3.38 1.61 7.92
N SER A 14 -2.63 0.97 7.03
CA SER A 14 -2.83 1.18 5.59
C SER A 14 -4.20 0.69 5.15
N SER A 15 -4.76 1.28 4.09
CA SER A 15 -6.08 0.90 3.56
C SER A 15 -6.16 -0.59 3.24
N LEU A 16 -5.10 -1.15 2.63
CA LEU A 16 -5.03 -2.56 2.30
C LEU A 16 -5.01 -3.45 3.55
N ALA A 17 -4.20 -3.10 4.56
CA ALA A 17 -4.15 -3.88 5.80
C ALA A 17 -5.49 -3.85 6.54
N PHE A 18 -6.15 -2.69 6.58
CA PHE A 18 -7.47 -2.56 7.19
C PHE A 18 -8.52 -3.40 6.48
N GLN A 19 -8.64 -3.26 5.16
CA GLN A 19 -9.61 -4.02 4.36
C GLN A 19 -9.38 -5.53 4.46
N THR A 20 -8.12 -5.96 4.41
CA THR A 20 -7.76 -7.39 4.44
C THR A 20 -8.00 -8.00 5.81
N TRP A 21 -7.58 -7.34 6.88
CA TRP A 21 -7.48 -7.96 8.21
C TRP A 21 -8.54 -7.49 9.20
N ILE A 22 -9.07 -6.27 9.08
CA ILE A 22 -9.93 -5.66 10.12
C ILE A 22 -11.37 -5.53 9.66
N GLU A 23 -11.62 -5.14 8.42
CA GLU A 23 -12.96 -4.74 7.93
C GLU A 23 -14.04 -5.79 8.20
N GLY A 24 -13.76 -7.03 7.82
CA GLY A 24 -14.67 -8.18 7.96
C GLY A 24 -14.83 -8.71 9.40
N THR A 25 -14.11 -8.16 10.38
CA THR A 25 -14.25 -8.62 11.78
C THR A 25 -15.49 -8.02 12.45
N THR A 26 -16.05 -8.79 13.38
CA THR A 26 -17.04 -8.31 14.35
C THR A 26 -16.50 -8.51 15.76
N ALA A 27 -17.13 -7.91 16.77
CA ALA A 27 -16.73 -8.15 18.15
C ALA A 27 -17.92 -8.11 19.11
N THR A 28 -17.85 -8.96 20.13
CA THR A 28 -18.75 -8.94 21.30
C THR A 28 -17.99 -8.45 22.53
N VAL A 29 -18.72 -7.84 23.46
CA VAL A 29 -18.17 -7.34 24.72
C VAL A 29 -18.80 -8.09 25.86
N GLU A 30 -17.97 -8.64 26.74
CA GLU A 30 -18.37 -9.39 27.93
C GLU A 30 -17.55 -8.88 29.11
N ASP A 31 -18.19 -8.17 30.05
CA ASP A 31 -17.56 -7.55 31.23
C ASP A 31 -16.31 -6.71 30.90
N ASP A 32 -15.12 -7.26 31.17
CA ASP A 32 -13.80 -6.65 30.93
C ASP A 32 -13.07 -7.26 29.72
N LYS A 33 -13.79 -7.96 28.86
CA LYS A 33 -13.26 -8.70 27.72
C LYS A 33 -13.94 -8.28 26.42
N VAL A 34 -13.15 -8.17 25.36
CA VAL A 34 -13.62 -8.01 23.98
C VAL A 34 -13.23 -9.26 23.20
N ILE A 35 -14.22 -9.93 22.63
CA ILE A 35 -14.03 -11.11 21.78
C ILE A 35 -14.17 -10.67 20.33
N VAL A 36 -13.08 -10.72 19.57
CA VAL A 36 -13.01 -10.36 18.16
C VAL A 36 -13.25 -11.61 17.31
N HIS A 37 -14.37 -11.62 16.60
CA HIS A 37 -14.78 -12.69 15.70
C HIS A 37 -14.15 -12.49 14.32
N CYS A 38 -13.24 -13.38 13.98
CA CYS A 38 -12.56 -13.42 12.69
C CYS A 38 -13.34 -14.32 11.73
N THR A 39 -13.25 -14.02 10.44
CA THR A 39 -13.93 -14.78 9.37
C THR A 39 -13.30 -16.14 9.12
N ASN A 40 -12.01 -16.30 9.44
CA ASN A 40 -11.26 -17.52 9.28
C ASN A 40 -10.07 -17.54 10.26
N PRO A 41 -9.45 -18.72 10.51
CA PRO A 41 -8.38 -18.80 11.49
C PRO A 41 -7.06 -18.21 11.04
N LEU A 42 -6.82 -18.06 9.72
CA LEU A 42 -5.65 -17.33 9.25
C LEU A 42 -5.72 -15.87 9.72
N GLN A 43 -6.84 -15.19 9.47
CA GLN A 43 -7.10 -13.82 9.94
C GLN A 43 -6.92 -13.73 11.46
N LYS A 44 -7.46 -14.67 12.22
CA LYS A 44 -7.31 -14.73 13.67
C LYS A 44 -5.84 -14.75 14.10
N ASN A 45 -5.07 -15.68 13.55
CA ASN A 45 -3.66 -15.83 13.90
C ASN A 45 -2.82 -14.62 13.44
N TRP A 46 -3.15 -14.05 12.28
CA TRP A 46 -2.50 -12.85 11.76
C TRP A 46 -2.74 -11.62 12.64
N LEU A 47 -4.00 -11.40 13.02
CA LEU A 47 -4.38 -10.32 13.93
C LEU A 47 -3.69 -10.47 15.28
N LYS A 48 -3.69 -11.69 15.83
CA LYS A 48 -3.02 -11.98 17.11
C LYS A 48 -1.50 -11.72 17.04
N ALA A 49 -0.85 -12.09 15.95
CA ALA A 49 0.59 -11.96 15.82
C ALA A 49 1.06 -10.52 15.57
N LEU A 50 0.36 -9.77 14.70
CA LEU A 50 0.86 -8.49 14.19
C LEU A 50 0.05 -7.28 14.63
N TYR A 51 -1.26 -7.45 14.88
CA TYR A 51 -2.19 -6.33 15.09
C TYR A 51 -2.77 -6.27 16.50
N ALA A 52 -2.46 -7.24 17.37
CA ALA A 52 -3.01 -7.30 18.73
C ALA A 52 -2.74 -6.01 19.52
N SER A 53 -1.53 -5.48 19.48
CA SER A 53 -1.17 -4.25 20.20
C SER A 53 -1.92 -3.01 19.70
N TYR A 54 -2.19 -2.91 18.38
CA TYR A 54 -2.99 -1.82 17.81
C TYR A 54 -4.46 -1.95 18.23
N ILE A 55 -4.99 -3.16 18.23
CA ILE A 55 -6.37 -3.45 18.64
C ILE A 55 -6.54 -3.16 20.12
N GLU A 56 -5.61 -3.60 20.98
CA GLU A 56 -5.62 -3.32 22.42
C GLU A 56 -5.66 -1.81 22.70
N GLN A 57 -4.76 -1.04 22.09
CA GLN A 57 -4.72 0.41 22.25
C GLN A 57 -5.99 1.10 21.74
N ALA A 58 -6.55 0.61 20.64
CA ALA A 58 -7.77 1.18 20.09
C ALA A 58 -8.99 0.87 20.98
N VAL A 59 -9.10 -0.36 21.48
CA VAL A 59 -10.15 -0.75 22.44
C VAL A 59 -10.02 0.03 23.74
N GLU A 60 -8.80 0.18 24.28
CA GLU A 60 -8.58 0.93 25.51
C GLU A 60 -9.00 2.40 25.37
N LYS A 61 -8.69 3.03 24.25
CA LYS A 61 -9.12 4.41 23.96
C LYS A 61 -10.63 4.55 23.81
N VAL A 62 -11.31 3.59 23.17
CA VAL A 62 -12.77 3.64 22.98
C VAL A 62 -13.50 3.35 24.29
N CYS A 63 -13.03 2.38 25.06
CA CYS A 63 -13.68 1.95 26.29
C CYS A 63 -13.26 2.78 27.52
N GLY A 64 -12.20 3.57 27.41
CA GLY A 64 -11.64 4.37 28.50
C GLY A 64 -10.96 3.53 29.61
N LYS A 65 -10.80 2.23 29.37
CA LYS A 65 -10.16 1.27 30.30
C LYS A 65 -9.52 0.14 29.51
N ARG A 66 -8.50 -0.48 30.08
CA ARG A 66 -7.87 -1.66 29.49
C ARG A 66 -8.84 -2.85 29.56
N MET A 67 -9.01 -3.52 28.43
CA MET A 67 -9.83 -4.73 28.31
C MET A 67 -8.98 -5.91 27.83
N ILE A 68 -9.37 -7.12 28.21
CA ILE A 68 -8.76 -8.35 27.71
C ILE A 68 -9.24 -8.58 26.28
N ILE A 69 -8.33 -8.73 25.34
CA ILE A 69 -8.67 -9.02 23.94
C ILE A 69 -8.51 -10.52 23.68
N GLN A 70 -9.59 -11.15 23.20
CA GLN A 70 -9.58 -12.52 22.70
C GLN A 70 -9.95 -12.53 21.22
N PHE A 71 -9.36 -13.45 20.47
CA PHE A 71 -9.67 -13.65 19.07
C PHE A 71 -10.27 -15.03 18.87
N GLU A 72 -11.34 -15.11 18.08
CA GLU A 72 -12.04 -16.35 17.74
C GLU A 72 -12.20 -16.49 16.23
N ALA A 73 -12.31 -17.72 15.76
CA ALA A 73 -12.56 -18.06 14.37
C ALA A 73 -13.48 -19.28 14.30
N PRO A 74 -14.12 -19.55 13.14
CA PRO A 74 -15.03 -20.68 12.99
C PRO A 74 -14.40 -22.06 13.25
N HIS A 75 -13.08 -22.17 13.09
CA HIS A 75 -12.30 -23.36 13.44
C HIS A 75 -10.86 -22.97 13.82
N GLU A 76 -10.07 -23.93 14.28
CA GLU A 76 -8.62 -23.79 14.50
C GLU A 76 -7.81 -24.29 13.32
N LEU A 77 -6.57 -23.79 13.17
CA LEU A 77 -5.57 -24.41 12.31
C LEU A 77 -4.76 -25.40 13.14
N SER A 78 -4.37 -26.53 12.56
CA SER A 78 -3.32 -27.35 13.18
C SER A 78 -1.98 -26.60 13.14
N ASP A 79 -1.04 -26.98 14.02
CA ASP A 79 0.30 -26.39 14.05
C ASP A 79 1.00 -26.52 12.68
N GLU A 80 0.85 -27.66 12.01
CA GLU A 80 1.39 -27.89 10.65
C GLU A 80 0.79 -26.94 9.62
N GLN A 81 -0.53 -26.74 9.64
CA GLN A 81 -1.21 -25.81 8.74
C GLN A 81 -0.77 -24.37 9.00
N PHE A 82 -0.65 -23.99 10.28
CA PHE A 82 -0.18 -22.67 10.66
C PHE A 82 1.25 -22.44 10.16
N MET A 83 2.15 -23.38 10.39
CA MET A 83 3.55 -23.28 9.95
C MET A 83 3.67 -23.23 8.42
N LEU A 84 2.87 -24.00 7.69
CA LEU A 84 2.85 -23.96 6.23
C LEU A 84 2.49 -22.55 5.73
N ILE A 85 1.40 -21.97 6.26
CA ILE A 85 0.95 -20.65 5.84
C ILE A 85 1.93 -19.57 6.26
N TRP A 86 2.49 -19.67 7.47
CA TRP A 86 3.47 -18.71 7.98
C TRP A 86 4.73 -18.67 7.10
N ASN A 87 5.27 -19.84 6.75
CA ASN A 87 6.42 -19.95 5.86
C ASN A 87 6.11 -19.40 4.46
N TYR A 88 4.91 -19.67 3.94
CA TYR A 88 4.47 -19.12 2.68
C TYR A 88 4.39 -17.60 2.72
N MET A 89 3.86 -17.01 3.80
CA MET A 89 3.76 -15.56 3.93
C MET A 89 5.12 -14.88 4.07
N ILE A 90 6.06 -15.46 4.82
CA ILE A 90 7.45 -14.98 4.84
C ILE A 90 8.05 -14.99 3.42
N ALA A 91 7.81 -16.05 2.65
CA ALA A 91 8.30 -16.14 1.28
C ALA A 91 7.66 -15.07 0.38
N LEU A 92 6.36 -14.81 0.54
CA LEU A 92 5.66 -13.74 -0.20
C LEU A 92 6.17 -12.34 0.17
N GLU A 93 6.44 -12.07 1.45
CA GLU A 93 7.03 -10.80 1.87
C GLU A 93 8.39 -10.56 1.20
N LYS A 94 9.23 -11.60 1.16
CA LYS A 94 10.52 -11.54 0.47
C LYS A 94 10.36 -11.28 -1.04
N GLN A 95 9.37 -11.90 -1.68
CA GLN A 95 9.07 -11.65 -3.10
C GLN A 95 8.57 -10.23 -3.33
N THR A 96 7.72 -9.71 -2.44
CA THR A 96 7.21 -8.34 -2.48
C THR A 96 8.36 -7.34 -2.42
N TRP A 97 9.30 -7.54 -1.50
CA TRP A 97 10.50 -6.69 -1.39
C TRP A 97 11.37 -6.70 -2.67
N ASN A 98 11.52 -7.87 -3.31
CA ASN A 98 12.22 -7.96 -4.59
C ASN A 98 11.49 -7.19 -5.70
N LEU A 99 10.16 -7.34 -5.76
CA LEU A 99 9.33 -6.62 -6.73
C LEU A 99 9.41 -5.11 -6.54
N GLU A 100 9.32 -4.62 -5.30
CA GLU A 100 9.49 -3.20 -4.98
C GLU A 100 10.84 -2.66 -5.46
N ALA A 101 11.94 -3.36 -5.18
CA ALA A 101 13.27 -2.97 -5.64
C ALA A 101 13.37 -2.92 -7.18
N ARG A 102 12.71 -3.85 -7.88
CA ARG A 102 12.64 -3.86 -9.34
C ARG A 102 11.80 -2.69 -9.88
N VAL A 103 10.67 -2.37 -9.24
CA VAL A 103 9.82 -1.22 -9.60
C VAL A 103 10.61 0.08 -9.46
N THR A 104 11.29 0.31 -8.33
CA THR A 104 12.15 1.48 -8.15
C THR A 104 13.23 1.62 -9.22
N LYS A 105 13.79 0.48 -9.69
CA LYS A 105 14.78 0.51 -10.78
C LYS A 105 14.13 0.90 -12.12
N VAL A 106 12.91 0.45 -12.39
CA VAL A 106 12.16 0.82 -13.61
C VAL A 106 11.78 2.29 -13.57
N GLU A 107 11.30 2.80 -12.44
CA GLU A 107 10.95 4.21 -12.25
C GLU A 107 12.14 5.13 -12.56
N ARG A 108 13.33 4.83 -12.00
CA ARG A 108 14.55 5.59 -12.29
C ARG A 108 14.90 5.62 -13.77
N ARG A 109 14.79 4.47 -14.46
CA ARG A 109 15.05 4.40 -15.91
C ARG A 109 14.03 5.19 -16.71
N MET A 110 12.78 5.23 -16.26
CA MET A 110 11.73 6.04 -16.90
C MET A 110 12.07 7.53 -16.79
N GLU A 111 12.49 8.01 -15.62
CA GLU A 111 12.90 9.41 -15.42
C GLU A 111 14.09 9.80 -16.30
N GLU A 112 15.06 8.90 -16.48
CA GLU A 112 16.20 9.11 -17.40
C GLU A 112 15.74 9.25 -18.86
N ILE A 113 14.88 8.34 -19.31
CA ILE A 113 14.31 8.37 -20.66
C ILE A 113 13.48 9.64 -20.88
N GLU A 114 12.66 10.04 -19.92
CA GLU A 114 11.86 11.27 -20.01
C GLU A 114 12.74 12.51 -20.20
N LYS A 115 13.89 12.58 -19.51
CA LYS A 115 14.88 13.66 -19.70
C LYS A 115 15.51 13.63 -21.09
N GLU A 116 15.91 12.45 -21.58
CA GLU A 116 16.48 12.33 -22.93
C GLU A 116 15.46 12.73 -24.00
N VAL A 117 14.19 12.31 -23.86
CA VAL A 117 13.11 12.70 -24.78
C VAL A 117 12.88 14.21 -24.75
N ALA A 118 12.91 14.85 -23.57
CA ALA A 118 12.78 16.30 -23.47
C ALA A 118 13.92 17.03 -24.19
N GLN A 119 15.17 16.61 -23.99
CA GLN A 119 16.34 17.18 -24.69
C GLN A 119 16.26 17.00 -26.20
N LEU A 120 15.80 15.84 -26.67
CA LEU A 120 15.61 15.60 -28.10
C LEU A 120 14.52 16.50 -28.69
N ARG A 121 13.41 16.71 -27.98
CA ARG A 121 12.35 17.65 -28.41
C ARG A 121 12.89 19.07 -28.57
N GLU A 122 13.63 19.58 -27.58
CA GLU A 122 14.25 20.91 -27.65
C GLU A 122 15.19 21.04 -28.87
N ARG A 123 15.99 20.00 -29.15
CA ARG A 123 16.88 19.99 -30.32
C ARG A 123 16.10 19.97 -31.63
N THR A 124 15.02 19.20 -31.72
CA THR A 124 14.16 19.17 -32.91
C THR A 124 13.50 20.53 -33.14
N GLU A 125 12.92 21.15 -32.11
CA GLU A 125 12.33 22.49 -32.22
C GLU A 125 13.35 23.54 -32.67
N PHE A 126 14.58 23.47 -32.15
CA PHE A 126 15.65 24.37 -32.56
C PHE A 126 15.99 24.21 -34.06
N LEU A 127 16.12 22.97 -34.53
CA LEU A 127 16.40 22.69 -35.94
C LEU A 127 15.25 23.14 -36.85
N GLU A 128 14.01 22.90 -36.45
CA GLU A 128 12.82 23.36 -37.18
C GLU A 128 12.79 24.89 -37.32
N ARG A 129 13.16 25.64 -36.26
CA ARG A 129 13.28 27.10 -36.33
C ARG A 129 14.38 27.57 -37.28
N LEU A 130 15.52 26.88 -37.32
CA LEU A 130 16.61 27.21 -38.24
C LEU A 130 16.19 27.00 -39.69
N LEU A 131 15.53 25.88 -39.99
CA LEU A 131 15.03 25.59 -41.33
C LEU A 131 14.00 26.63 -41.78
N ALA A 132 13.05 27.00 -40.90
CA ALA A 132 12.06 28.03 -41.20
C ALA A 132 12.68 29.43 -41.45
N ALA A 133 13.84 29.72 -40.84
CA ALA A 133 14.56 30.98 -41.06
C ALA A 133 15.31 30.99 -42.40
N ASP A 134 15.86 29.86 -42.82
CA ASP A 134 16.57 29.71 -44.10
C ASP A 134 15.62 29.70 -45.31
N GLU A 135 14.38 29.25 -45.12
CA GLU A 135 13.32 29.28 -46.15
C GLU A 135 12.69 30.67 -46.36
N GLN A 136 13.04 31.70 -45.59
CA GLN A 136 12.54 33.05 -45.86
C GLN A 136 13.15 33.60 -47.16
N PRO A 137 12.32 33.99 -48.15
CA PRO A 137 12.83 34.44 -49.44
C PRO A 137 13.65 35.72 -49.27
N ILE A 138 14.90 35.69 -49.75
CA ILE A 138 15.72 36.89 -49.92
C ILE A 138 14.93 37.84 -50.82
N THR A 139 14.29 38.85 -50.24
CA THR A 139 13.68 39.95 -50.98
C THR A 139 14.82 40.71 -51.65
N LYS A 140 15.12 40.35 -52.89
CA LYS A 140 16.06 41.11 -53.72
C LYS A 140 15.41 42.45 -54.05
N THR A 141 15.73 43.46 -53.25
CA THR A 141 15.45 44.85 -53.58
C THR A 141 16.31 45.21 -54.78
N TYR A 142 15.74 45.16 -55.98
CA TYR A 142 16.39 45.71 -57.17
C TYR A 142 16.38 47.25 -57.03
N ILE A 143 17.54 47.84 -56.84
CA ILE A 143 17.74 49.28 -56.91
C ILE A 143 17.89 49.64 -58.39
N HIS A 144 16.95 50.43 -58.90
CA HIS A 144 16.93 50.98 -60.26
C HIS A 144 17.98 52.07 -60.47
#